data_AF-A0AAP9ECP6-F1
#
_entry.id   AF-A0AAP9ECP6-F1
#
_cell.length_a   1.000
_cell.length_b   1.000
_cell.length_c   1.000
_cell.angle_alpha   90.00
_cell.angle_beta   90.00
_cell.angle_gamma   90.00
#
_symmetry.space_group_name_H-M   'P 1'
#
loop_
_entity.id
_entity.type
_entity.pdbx_description
1 polymer ?
#
loop_
_entity_poly.entity_id
_entity_poly.type
_entity_poly.pdbx_seq_one_letter_code
_entity_poly.pdbx_strand_id
1 'polypeptide(L)'
;MTKRQRGAVFGSALIILALLGSLMVLQNVAWHAQLQTRQQLTVMAQLDTIQFKASILYAKTQQTTFNLAGASVTVQDDNLRIRLGQTIYTRALLRHAP
;
A
#
# COMPACT_ATOMS: atom_id res chain seq x y z
N MET A 1 -12.86 25.36 -53.65
CA MET A 1 -12.59 25.63 -52.21
C MET A 1 -11.83 24.45 -51.61
N THR A 2 -10.58 24.28 -52.04
CA THR A 2 -9.99 22.95 -52.21
C THR A 2 -8.54 22.98 -51.69
N LYS A 3 -8.14 21.93 -50.96
CA LYS A 3 -6.81 21.66 -50.37
C LYS A 3 -6.42 22.34 -49.05
N ARG A 4 -6.56 23.68 -48.87
CA ARG A 4 -6.06 24.36 -47.64
C ARG A 4 -6.80 24.00 -46.34
N GLN A 5 -8.13 23.85 -46.39
CA GLN A 5 -8.93 23.49 -45.20
C GLN A 5 -8.71 22.04 -44.74
N ARG A 6 -8.47 21.09 -45.67
CA ARG A 6 -8.21 19.69 -45.32
C ARG A 6 -6.88 19.51 -44.56
N GLY A 7 -5.84 20.27 -44.93
CA GLY A 7 -4.56 20.26 -44.21
C GLY A 7 -4.65 20.86 -42.81
N ALA A 8 -5.42 21.94 -42.63
CA ALA A 8 -5.65 22.56 -41.33
C ALA A 8 -6.43 21.64 -40.37
N VAL A 9 -7.45 20.93 -40.87
CA VAL A 9 -8.26 19.97 -40.09
C VAL A 9 -7.45 18.72 -39.73
N PHE A 10 -6.56 18.24 -40.62
CA PHE A 10 -5.66 17.12 -40.30
C PHE A 10 -4.60 17.50 -39.27
N GLY A 11 -4.01 18.70 -39.38
CA GLY A 11 -3.02 19.20 -38.43
C GLY A 11 -3.59 19.38 -37.03
N SER A 12 -4.80 19.96 -36.91
CA SER A 12 -5.45 20.12 -35.61
C SER A 12 -5.85 18.78 -34.98
N ALA A 13 -6.35 17.82 -35.77
CA ALA A 13 -6.66 16.48 -35.28
C ALA A 13 -5.43 15.74 -34.74
N LEU A 14 -4.27 15.85 -35.40
CA LEU A 14 -3.02 15.28 -34.92
C LEU A 14 -2.55 15.90 -33.60
N ILE A 15 -2.67 17.22 -33.45
CA ILE A 15 -2.32 17.92 -32.20
C ILE A 15 -3.24 17.48 -31.06
N ILE A 16 -4.54 17.37 -31.32
CA ILE A 16 -5.53 16.91 -30.32
C ILE A 16 -5.24 15.46 -29.90
N LEU A 17 -4.93 14.58 -30.85
CA LEU A 17 -4.54 13.20 -30.56
C LEU A 17 -3.25 13.11 -29.75
N ALA A 18 -2.24 13.93 -30.07
CA ALA A 18 -0.98 13.98 -29.32
C ALA A 18 -1.18 14.49 -27.88
N LEU A 19 -2.06 15.48 -27.69
CA LEU A 19 -2.45 15.98 -26.38
C LEU A 19 -3.20 14.93 -25.58
N LEU A 20 -4.17 14.23 -26.18
CA LEU A 20 -4.92 13.17 -25.52
C LEU A 20 -4.02 11.99 -25.14
N GLY A 21 -3.11 11.59 -26.03
CA GLY A 21 -2.14 10.53 -25.76
C GLY A 21 -1.20 10.87 -24.60
N SER A 22 -0.67 12.10 -24.58
CA SER A 22 0.19 12.54 -23.48
C SER A 22 -0.56 12.68 -22.15
N LEU A 23 -1.82 13.15 -22.15
CA LEU A 23 -2.66 13.20 -20.96
C LEU A 23 -2.96 11.80 -20.39
N MET A 24 -3.20 10.81 -21.26
CA MET A 24 -3.45 9.43 -20.82
C MET A 24 -2.22 8.80 -20.19
N VAL A 25 -1.03 9.00 -20.78
CA VAL A 25 0.22 8.49 -20.19
C VAL A 25 0.47 9.12 -18.82
N LEU A 26 0.26 10.43 -18.68
CA LEU A 26 0.46 11.13 -17.41
C LEU A 26 -0.53 10.63 -16.33
N GLN A 27 -1.80 10.46 -16.68
CA GLN A 27 -2.81 9.89 -15.78
C GLN A 27 -2.46 8.46 -15.36
N ASN A 28 -1.94 7.65 -16.29
CA ASN A 28 -1.56 6.28 -15.99
C ASN A 28 -0.38 6.22 -15.00
N VAL A 29 0.64 7.04 -15.19
CA VAL A 29 1.79 7.12 -14.27
C VAL A 29 1.34 7.63 -12.89
N ALA A 30 0.52 8.68 -12.84
CA ALA A 30 -0.02 9.21 -11.59
C ALA A 30 -0.87 8.16 -10.84
N TRP A 31 -1.72 7.44 -11.57
CA TRP A 31 -2.55 6.36 -11.02
C TRP A 31 -1.68 5.24 -10.45
N HIS A 32 -0.67 4.78 -11.20
CA HIS A 32 0.26 3.75 -10.72
C HIS A 32 1.01 4.17 -9.45
N ALA A 33 1.54 5.40 -9.39
CA ALA A 33 2.21 5.91 -8.21
C ALA A 33 1.26 6.00 -7.00
N GLN A 34 0.03 6.46 -7.23
CA GLN A 34 -0.98 6.55 -6.19
C GLN A 34 -1.42 5.16 -5.69
N LEU A 35 -1.55 4.18 -6.59
CA LEU A 35 -1.92 2.81 -6.22
C LEU A 35 -0.84 2.16 -5.36
N GLN A 36 0.43 2.34 -5.75
CA GLN A 36 1.57 1.82 -4.99
C GLN A 36 1.66 2.44 -3.60
N THR A 37 1.45 3.76 -3.50
CA THR A 37 1.41 4.46 -2.21
C THR A 37 0.27 3.96 -1.33
N ARG A 38 -0.93 3.74 -1.90
CA ARG A 38 -2.08 3.20 -1.15
C ARG A 38 -1.85 1.76 -0.70
N GLN A 39 -1.22 0.92 -1.52
CA GLN A 39 -0.86 -0.44 -1.12
C GLN A 39 0.11 -0.42 0.06
N GLN A 40 1.14 0.44 0.03
CA GLN A 40 2.08 0.59 1.14
C GLN A 40 1.39 1.06 2.43
N LEU A 41 0.51 2.06 2.33
CA LEU A 41 -0.28 2.53 3.48
C LEU A 41 -1.21 1.45 4.03
N THR A 42 -1.81 0.63 3.16
CA THR A 42 -2.68 -0.48 3.57
C THR A 42 -1.89 -1.54 4.34
N VAL A 43 -0.69 -1.89 3.87
CA VAL A 43 0.20 -2.84 4.57
C VAL A 43 0.66 -2.27 5.91
N MET A 44 1.02 -0.99 5.99
CA MET A 44 1.38 -0.35 7.25
C MET A 44 0.20 -0.34 8.25
N ALA A 45 -0.99 0.03 7.80
CA ALA A 45 -2.18 0.03 8.66
C ALA A 45 -2.56 -1.38 9.15
N GLN A 46 -2.39 -2.41 8.30
CA GLN A 46 -2.57 -3.80 8.71
C GLN A 46 -1.55 -4.22 9.78
N LEU A 47 -0.27 -3.87 9.60
CA LEU A 47 0.77 -4.14 10.59
C LEU A 47 0.49 -3.45 11.93
N ASP A 48 0.06 -2.18 11.93
CA ASP A 48 -0.28 -1.45 13.14
C ASP A 48 -1.48 -2.08 13.86
N THR A 49 -2.48 -2.53 13.10
CA THR A 49 -3.64 -3.25 13.65
C THR A 49 -3.23 -4.57 14.29
N ILE A 50 -2.32 -5.32 13.65
CA ILE A 50 -1.79 -6.58 14.20
C ILE A 50 -0.98 -6.30 15.46
N GLN A 51 -0.10 -5.29 15.47
CA GLN A 51 0.71 -4.91 16.63
C GLN A 51 -0.16 -4.51 17.82
N PHE A 52 -1.21 -3.72 17.59
CA PHE A 52 -2.14 -3.31 18.64
C PHE A 52 -2.93 -4.50 19.19
N LYS A 53 -3.51 -5.34 18.32
CA LYS A 53 -4.25 -6.54 18.73
C LYS A 53 -3.36 -7.53 19.46
N ALA A 54 -2.14 -7.74 19.00
CA ALA A 54 -1.17 -8.62 19.66
C ALA A 54 -0.78 -8.11 21.05
N SER A 55 -0.54 -6.80 21.20
CA SER A 55 -0.23 -6.19 22.50
C SER A 55 -1.39 -6.34 23.48
N ILE A 56 -2.65 -6.15 23.03
CA ILE A 56 -3.84 -6.36 23.86
C ILE A 56 -3.99 -7.83 24.25
N LEU A 57 -3.78 -8.74 23.30
CA LEU A 57 -3.95 -10.17 23.56
C LEU A 57 -2.91 -10.64 24.57
N TYR A 58 -1.65 -10.25 24.39
CA TYR A 58 -0.57 -10.52 25.34
C TYR A 58 -0.89 -9.98 26.75
N ALA A 59 -1.37 -8.73 26.86
CA ALA A 59 -1.75 -8.15 28.14
C ALA A 59 -2.94 -8.87 28.82
N LYS A 60 -3.80 -9.55 28.05
CA LYS A 60 -4.95 -10.30 28.58
C LYS A 60 -4.64 -11.76 28.91
N THR A 61 -3.82 -12.43 28.11
CA THR A 61 -3.62 -13.89 28.20
C THR A 61 -2.23 -14.28 28.68
N GLN A 62 -1.27 -13.35 28.71
CA GLN A 62 0.15 -13.60 28.94
C GLN A 62 0.76 -14.66 27.99
N GLN A 63 0.04 -15.02 26.92
CA GLN A 63 0.54 -15.99 25.95
C GLN A 63 1.62 -15.35 25.10
N THR A 64 2.82 -15.91 25.14
CA THR A 64 3.97 -15.42 24.37
C THR A 64 3.93 -15.84 22.91
N THR A 65 3.15 -16.85 22.55
CA THR A 65 3.04 -17.30 21.15
C THR A 65 1.58 -17.52 20.79
N PHE A 66 1.09 -16.82 19.77
CA PHE A 66 -0.27 -16.96 19.29
C PHE A 66 -0.37 -16.60 17.80
N ASN A 67 -1.43 -17.09 17.15
CA ASN A 67 -1.69 -16.77 15.75
C ASN A 67 -2.75 -15.67 15.68
N LEU A 68 -2.44 -14.55 15.03
CA LEU A 68 -3.32 -13.38 14.97
C LEU A 68 -3.42 -12.85 13.54
N ALA A 69 -4.64 -12.82 13.01
CA ALA A 69 -4.94 -12.39 11.64
C ALA A 69 -4.12 -13.09 10.54
N GLY A 70 -3.80 -14.38 10.73
CA GLY A 70 -2.99 -15.17 9.80
C GLY A 70 -1.47 -14.94 9.92
N ALA A 71 -1.02 -14.15 10.91
CA ALA A 71 0.37 -13.99 11.26
C ALA A 71 0.69 -14.74 12.56
N SER A 72 1.77 -15.52 12.56
CA SER A 72 2.29 -16.12 13.80
C SER A 72 3.04 -15.04 14.57
N VAL A 73 2.56 -14.70 15.76
CA VAL A 73 3.12 -13.67 16.61
C VAL A 73 3.80 -14.32 17.81
N THR A 74 5.06 -14.00 18.02
CA THR A 74 5.85 -14.39 19.19
C THR A 74 6.29 -13.14 19.93
N VAL A 75 5.87 -13.00 21.18
CA VAL A 75 6.35 -12.00 22.12
C VAL A 75 7.58 -12.57 22.82
N GLN A 76 8.70 -11.86 22.69
CA GLN A 76 9.97 -12.22 23.32
C GLN A 76 10.50 -10.97 24.00
N ASP A 77 10.54 -10.99 25.34
CA ASP A 77 10.81 -9.84 26.20
C ASP A 77 9.87 -8.66 25.86
N ASP A 78 10.42 -7.55 25.35
CA ASP A 78 9.69 -6.34 24.96
C ASP A 78 9.48 -6.23 23.45
N ASN A 79 9.72 -7.30 22.69
CA ASN A 79 9.62 -7.30 21.23
C ASN A 79 8.58 -8.30 20.72
N LEU A 80 7.71 -7.82 19.83
CA LEU A 80 6.79 -8.60 19.01
C LEU A 80 7.50 -9.03 17.72
N ARG A 81 7.75 -10.33 17.58
CA ARG A 81 8.10 -10.95 16.30
C ARG A 81 6.83 -11.40 15.60
N ILE A 82 6.45 -10.70 14.55
CA ILE A 82 5.28 -10.99 13.73
C ILE A 82 5.77 -11.66 12.44
N ARG A 83 5.50 -12.95 12.29
CA ARG A 83 5.77 -13.70 11.06
C ARG A 83 4.52 -13.69 10.18
N LEU A 84 4.58 -12.93 9.08
CA LEU A 84 3.52 -12.84 8.08
C LEU A 84 4.01 -13.48 6.77
N GLY A 85 3.53 -14.68 6.46
CA GLY A 85 4.04 -15.46 5.34
C GLY A 85 5.50 -15.90 5.53
N GLN A 86 6.38 -15.51 4.60
CA GLN A 86 7.83 -15.77 4.69
C GLN A 86 8.62 -14.64 5.38
N THR A 87 7.98 -13.50 5.66
CA THR A 87 8.67 -12.33 6.20
C THR A 87 8.47 -12.24 7.70
N ILE A 88 9.56 -11.93 8.43
CA ILE A 88 9.54 -11.73 9.87
C ILE A 88 9.70 -10.24 10.14
N TYR A 89 8.72 -9.64 10.80
CA TYR A 89 8.74 -8.26 11.24
C TYR A 89 8.98 -8.21 12.75
N THR A 90 9.97 -7.43 13.18
CA THR A 90 10.20 -7.16 14.60
C THR A 90 9.67 -5.77 14.93
N ARG A 91 8.75 -5.70 15.89
CA ARG A 91 8.12 -4.48 16.38
C ARG A 91 8.21 -4.42 17.90
N ALA A 92 8.28 -3.23 18.48
CA ALA A 92 8.26 -3.07 19.93
C ALA A 92 6.86 -3.38 20.50
N LEU A 93 6.83 -3.99 21.69
CA LEU A 93 5.62 -4.26 22.44
C LEU A 93 5.03 -2.93 22.95
N LEU A 94 3.82 -2.58 22.53
CA LEU A 94 3.21 -1.28 22.87
C LEU A 94 2.61 -1.24 24.27
N ARG A 95 2.36 -2.40 24.89
CA ARG A 95 1.76 -2.50 26.22
C ARG A 95 2.33 -3.70 26.95
N HIS A 96 2.95 -3.44 28.09
CA HIS A 96 3.49 -4.48 28.95
C HIS A 96 2.34 -5.10 29.76
N ALA A 97 2.41 -6.40 30.05
CA ALA A 97 1.44 -7.05 30.92
C ALA A 97 1.52 -6.43 32.33
N PRO A 98 0.37 -6.24 33.01
CA PRO A 98 0.34 -5.71 34.38
C PRO A 98 0.99 -6.66 35.39
#